data_AF-A0A4Q5TRS5-F1
#
_entry.id   AF-A0A4Q5TRS5-F1
#
_cell.length_a   1.000
_cell.length_b   1.000
_cell.length_c   1.000
_cell.angle_alpha   90.00
_cell.angle_beta   90.00
_cell.angle_gamma   90.00
#
_symmetry.space_group_name_H-M   'P 1'
#
loop_
_entity.id
_entity.type
_entity.pdbx_description
1 polymer ?
#
loop_
_entity_poly.entity_id
_entity_poly.type
_entity_poly.pdbx_seq_one_letter_code
_entity_poly.pdbx_strand_id
1 'polypeptide(L)' 'MKFKVSAELSYTCSEPAVVLLGIHATRDRQEIIEENFIVYGNQQFTELASYPDNNRLIRIVTRDAGHIQCQYTA' A
#
# COMPACT_ATOMS: atom_id res chain seq x y z
N MET A 1 -17.26 -15.37 5.70
CA MET A 1 -18.06 -14.17 5.32
C MET A 1 -17.36 -13.51 4.14
N LYS A 2 -18.07 -12.78 3.27
CA LYS A 2 -17.47 -12.05 2.15
C LYS A 2 -17.56 -10.55 2.44
N PHE A 3 -16.45 -9.85 2.24
CA PHE A 3 -16.35 -8.41 2.45
C PHE A 3 -15.80 -7.76 1.19
N LYS A 4 -16.16 -6.50 0.97
CA LYS A 4 -15.49 -5.61 0.03
C LYS A 4 -14.91 -4.47 0.84
N VAL A 5 -13.60 -4.28 0.76
CA VAL A 5 -12.84 -3.28 1.50
C VAL A 5 -12.16 -2.32 0.54
N SER A 6 -12.04 -1.07 0.96
CA SER A 6 -11.34 -0.05 0.20
C SER A 6 -10.63 0.92 1.14
N ALA A 7 -9.46 1.38 0.73
CA ALA A 7 -8.72 2.42 1.42
C ALA A 7 -8.21 3.43 0.38
N GLU A 8 -8.28 4.71 0.72
CA GLU A 8 -7.66 5.79 -0.04
C GLU A 8 -6.79 6.59 0.91
N LEU A 9 -5.56 6.86 0.48
CA LEU A 9 -4.56 7.55 1.27
C LEU A 9 -3.95 8.66 0.44
N SER A 10 -3.72 9.79 1.10
CA SER A 10 -3.18 11.00 0.49
C SER A 10 -2.21 11.64 1.47
N TYR A 11 -0.94 11.72 1.08
CA TYR A 11 0.15 12.26 1.89
C TYR A 11 0.88 13.34 1.13
N THR A 12 1.32 14.37 1.85
CA THR A 12 2.22 15.38 1.33
C THR A 12 3.56 15.24 2.04
N CYS A 13 4.62 14.98 1.27
CA CYS A 13 5.99 14.91 1.76
C CYS A 13 6.67 16.24 1.43
N SER A 14 7.15 16.96 2.44
CA SER A 14 7.93 18.20 2.26
C SER A 14 9.38 17.95 1.87
N GLU A 15 9.88 16.72 2.06
CA GLU A 15 11.26 16.30 1.84
C GLU A 15 11.29 14.87 1.27
N PRO A 16 12.41 14.41 0.69
CA PRO A 16 12.58 13.02 0.26
C PRO A 16 12.34 12.05 1.43
N ALA A 17 11.49 11.07 1.23
CA ALA A 17 11.05 10.18 2.30
C ALA A 17 10.82 8.75 1.81
N VAL A 18 10.83 7.81 2.75
CA VAL A 18 10.38 6.44 2.53
C VAL A 18 9.12 6.24 3.34
N VAL A 19 8.01 5.94 2.64
CA VAL A 19 6.72 5.67 3.27
C VAL A 19 6.48 4.17 3.24
N LEU A 20 6.15 3.62 4.41
CA LEU A 20 5.75 2.22 4.57
C LEU A 20 4.25 2.17 4.90
N LEU A 21 3.47 1.47 4.07
CA LEU A 21 2.02 1.37 4.20
C LEU A 21 1.60 -0.08 4.43
N GLY A 22 0.83 -0.33 5.48
CA GLY A 22 0.21 -1.64 5.75
C GLY A 22 -1.28 -1.63 5.45
N ILE A 23 -1.65 -1.51 4.17
CA ILE A 23 -3.07 -1.40 3.76
C ILE A 23 -3.64 -2.65 3.09
N HIS A 24 -2.78 -3.57 2.66
CA HIS A 24 -3.23 -4.82 2.04
C HIS A 24 -3.84 -5.74 3.09
N ALA A 25 -4.91 -6.42 2.71
CA ALA A 25 -5.48 -7.48 3.53
C ALA A 25 -4.43 -8.60 3.72
N THR A 26 -4.33 -9.11 4.95
CA THR A 26 -3.47 -10.25 5.27
C THR A 26 -4.04 -11.53 4.64
N ARG A 27 -3.21 -12.54 4.35
CA ARG A 27 -3.66 -13.81 3.75
C ARG A 27 -3.68 -14.99 4.74
N ASP A 28 -3.53 -14.72 6.04
CA ASP A 28 -3.34 -15.78 7.06
C ASP A 28 -4.61 -16.60 7.33
N ARG A 29 -5.75 -15.92 7.52
CA ARG A 29 -7.05 -16.55 7.86
C ARG A 29 -8.18 -16.15 6.92
N GLN A 30 -7.82 -15.62 5.76
CA GLN A 30 -8.77 -15.14 4.76
C GLN A 30 -8.18 -15.30 3.36
N GLU A 31 -9.07 -15.47 2.39
CA GLU A 31 -8.75 -15.55 0.98
C GLU A 31 -9.09 -14.23 0.29
N ILE A 32 -8.15 -13.70 -0.50
CA ILE A 32 -8.36 -12.51 -1.31
C ILE A 32 -8.77 -12.98 -2.70
N ILE A 33 -10.01 -12.68 -3.09
CA ILE A 33 -10.57 -13.11 -4.39
C ILE A 33 -9.99 -12.25 -5.51
N GLU A 34 -9.98 -10.93 -5.31
CA GLU A 34 -9.45 -9.95 -6.24
C GLU A 34 -8.88 -8.79 -5.40
N GLU A 35 -7.76 -8.21 -5.83
CA GLU A 35 -7.24 -6.98 -5.24
C GLU A 35 -6.64 -6.08 -6.32
N ASN A 36 -6.74 -4.78 -6.08
CA ASN A 36 -6.13 -3.78 -6.92
C ASN A 36 -5.50 -2.70 -6.04
N PHE A 37 -4.25 -2.38 -6.31
CA PHE A 37 -3.51 -1.32 -5.65
C PHE A 37 -2.93 -0.36 -6.69
N ILE A 38 -3.31 0.91 -6.58
CA ILE A 38 -2.88 1.96 -7.49
C ILE A 38 -2.12 3.01 -6.67
N VAL A 39 -0.92 3.36 -7.12
CA VAL A 39 -0.21 4.57 -6.69
C VAL A 39 -0.28 5.57 -7.83
N TYR A 40 -0.86 6.74 -7.57
CA TYR A 40 -1.01 7.79 -8.57
C TYR A 40 0.27 8.63 -8.67
N GLY A 41 0.72 8.82 -9.91
CA GLY A 41 1.93 9.59 -10.23
C GLY A 41 3.09 8.69 -10.66
N ASN A 42 4.31 9.23 -10.58
CA ASN A 42 5.54 8.57 -11.04
C ASN A 42 6.36 7.95 -9.90
N GLN A 43 5.72 7.57 -8.80
CA GLN A 43 6.38 6.98 -7.64
C GLN A 43 6.57 5.48 -7.87
N GLN A 44 7.78 5.00 -7.60
CA GLN A 44 8.06 3.56 -7.57
C GLN A 44 7.65 3.00 -6.21
N PHE A 45 6.94 1.87 -6.22
CA PHE A 45 6.61 1.14 -5.02
C PHE A 45 7.07 -0.32 -5.11
N THR A 46 7.28 -0.94 -3.95
CA THR A 46 7.62 -2.36 -3.83
C THR A 46 6.84 -2.96 -2.68
N GLU A 47 6.23 -4.12 -2.89
CA GLU A 47 5.65 -4.90 -1.81
C GLU A 47 6.74 -5.67 -1.07
N LEU A 48 6.80 -5.48 0.24
CA LEU A 48 7.62 -6.21 1.18
C LEU A 48 6.71 -7.20 1.91
N ALA A 49 6.77 -8.46 1.49
CA ALA A 49 6.14 -9.53 2.24
C ALA A 49 7.01 -9.83 3.47
N SER A 50 6.43 -9.67 4.67
CA SER A 50 7.09 -10.10 5.90
C SER A 50 6.71 -11.55 6.22
N TYR A 51 7.72 -12.38 6.44
CA TYR A 51 7.58 -13.71 7.02
C TYR A 51 8.17 -13.65 8.44
N PRO A 52 7.52 -14.20 9.48
CA PRO A 52 6.33 -15.08 9.45
C PRO A 52 4.98 -14.36 9.59
N ASP A 53 4.96 -13.05 9.88
CA ASP A 53 3.75 -12.35 10.32
C ASP A 53 2.69 -12.12 9.23
N ASN A 54 2.98 -12.52 7.97
CA ASN A 54 2.10 -12.35 6.81
C ASN A 54 1.62 -10.91 6.60
N ASN A 55 2.31 -9.93 7.21
CA ASN A 55 2.05 -8.52 7.01
C ASN A 55 2.60 -8.12 5.64
N ARG A 56 1.77 -7.42 4.88
CA ARG A 56 2.06 -6.97 3.52
C ARG A 56 2.28 -5.47 3.57
N LEU A 57 3.55 -5.07 3.53
CA LEU A 57 3.94 -3.67 3.58
C LEU A 57 4.25 -3.17 2.18
N ILE A 58 3.76 -2.00 1.83
CA ILE A 58 4.12 -1.31 0.59
C ILE A 58 5.14 -0.24 0.92
N ARG A 59 6.31 -0.33 0.30
CA ARG A 59 7.36 0.69 0.39
C ARG A 59 7.26 1.61 -0.81
N ILE A 60 7.01 2.89 -0.56
CA ILE A 60 7.03 3.96 -1.55
C ILE A 60 8.23 4.84 -1.26
N VAL A 61 9.07 5.07 -2.27
CA VAL A 61 10.25 5.94 -2.14
C VAL A 61 9.98 7.24 -2.89
N THR A 62 9.98 8.36 -2.18
CA THR A 62 9.93 9.70 -2.79
C THR A 62 11.33 10.28 -2.84
N ARG A 63 11.77 10.70 -4.03
CA ARG A 63 13.09 11.30 -4.23
C ARG A 63 13.10 12.81 -3.99
N ASP A 64 11.92 13.43 -4.03
CA ASP A 64 11.70 14.86 -3.91
C ASP A 64 10.45 15.13 -3.06
N ALA A 65 10.28 16.38 -2.64
CA ALA A 65 9.02 16.86 -2.07
C ALA A 65 7.89 16.62 -3.08
N GLY A 66 6.73 16.16 -2.59
CA GLY A 66 5.65 15.81 -3.49
C GLY A 66 4.45 15.22 -2.79
N HIS A 67 3.48 14.84 -3.61
CA HIS A 67 2.25 14.22 -3.16
C HIS A 67 2.28 12.72 -3.45
N ILE A 68 1.87 11.91 -2.47
CA ILE A 68 1.64 10.48 -2.64
C ILE A 68 0.16 10.26 -2.48
N GLN A 69 -0.50 9.77 -3.53
CA GLN A 69 -1.88 9.31 -3.45
C GLN A 69 -1.90 7.84 -3.84
N CYS A 70 -2.58 7.02 -3.04
CA CYS A 70 -2.77 5.62 -3.38
C CYS A 70 -4.14 5.11 -2.96
N GLN A 71 -4.63 4.13 -3.71
CA GLN A 71 -5.91 3.49 -3.51
C GLN A 71 -5.74 1.97 -3.48
N TYR A 72 -6.43 1.32 -2.55
CA TYR A 72 -6.52 -0.13 -2.43
C TYR A 72 -7.99 -0.55 -2.43
N THR A 73 -8.29 -1.64 -3.15
CA THR A 73 -9.60 -2.31 -3.12
C THR A 73 -9.42 -3.82 -3.12
N ALA A 74 -10.17 -4.53 -2.28
CA ALA A 74 -10.21 -6.00 -2.23
C ALA A 74 -11.55 -6.55 -1.69
#